data_AF-A0A7S2WVZ6-F1
#
_entry.id   AF-A0A7S2WVZ6-F1
#
_cell.length_a   1.000
_cell.length_b   1.000
_cell.length_c   1.000
_cell.angle_alpha   90.00
_cell.angle_beta   90.00
_cell.angle_gamma   90.00
#
_symmetry.space_group_name_H-M   'P 1'
#
loop_
_entity.id
_entity.type
_entity.pdbx_description
1 polymer ?
#
loop_
_entity_poly.entity_id
_entity_poly.type
_entity_poly.pdbx_seq_one_letter_code
_entity_poly.pdbx_strand_id
1 'polypeptide(L)'
;GAHTDSGLLTAVVLSDEAGLEVFDRKLQKWVAVERELHRRLEVARHSRAVLFWGDSVTYLQRERNAPPLAPCLHRVGQAETPGVPRFSVVFKQRTAPIATACRYQEDYELAHGQLKALEQAGDRKQGAGAQEKE
;
A
#
# COMPACT_ATOMS: atom_id res chain seq x y z
N GLY A 1 1.12 10.43 5.90
CA GLY A 1 2.12 11.44 5.49
C GLY A 1 2.84 10.97 4.23
N ALA A 2 3.41 11.89 3.45
CA ALA A 2 4.22 11.55 2.27
C ALA A 2 5.59 11.00 2.67
N HIS A 3 6.04 9.94 2.01
CA HIS A 3 7.32 9.28 2.30
C HIS A 3 7.83 8.46 1.10
N THR A 4 9.09 8.04 1.20
CA THR A 4 9.69 6.98 0.39
C THR A 4 9.92 5.76 1.28
N ASP A 5 10.09 4.59 0.68
CA ASP A 5 10.38 3.36 1.42
C ASP A 5 11.87 3.10 1.51
N SER A 6 12.36 2.68 2.68
CA SER A 6 13.80 2.45 2.93
C SER A 6 14.40 1.24 2.18
N GLY A 7 13.56 0.36 1.63
CA GLY A 7 13.98 -0.85 0.92
C GLY A 7 14.48 -0.60 -0.51
N LEU A 8 14.69 -1.68 -1.26
CA LEU A 8 14.98 -1.59 -2.70
C LEU A 8 13.68 -1.49 -3.51
N LEU A 9 12.73 -2.36 -3.22
CA LEU A 9 11.48 -2.50 -3.96
C LEU A 9 10.32 -2.65 -2.99
N THR A 10 9.22 -1.97 -3.25
CA THR A 10 7.94 -2.19 -2.58
C THR A 10 6.90 -2.60 -3.60
N ALA A 11 6.15 -3.66 -3.33
CA ALA A 11 4.93 -4.01 -4.06
C ALA A 11 3.71 -3.73 -3.19
N VAL A 12 2.75 -2.96 -3.71
CA VAL A 12 1.49 -2.69 -3.03
C VAL A 12 0.37 -3.35 -3.82
N VAL A 13 -0.35 -4.28 -3.20
CA VAL A 13 -1.59 -4.82 -3.74
C VAL A 13 -2.66 -3.74 -3.60
N LEU A 14 -3.26 -3.36 -4.73
CA LEU A 14 -4.25 -2.32 -4.81
C LEU A 14 -5.62 -2.82 -4.38
N SER A 15 -6.34 -1.97 -3.66
CA SER A 15 -7.75 -2.14 -3.35
C SER A 15 -8.64 -1.51 -4.42
N ASP A 16 -9.90 -1.92 -4.46
CA ASP A 16 -10.93 -1.25 -5.28
C ASP A 16 -11.21 0.19 -4.80
N GLU A 17 -11.00 0.44 -3.51
CA GLU A 17 -11.10 1.78 -2.92
C GLU A 17 -9.79 2.56 -3.14
N ALA A 18 -9.86 3.68 -3.85
CA ALA A 18 -8.69 4.48 -4.16
C ALA A 18 -8.16 5.20 -2.91
N GLY A 19 -6.84 5.37 -2.86
CA GLY A 19 -6.21 6.09 -1.76
C GLY A 19 -4.70 6.15 -1.83
N LEU A 20 -4.07 5.33 -2.67
CA LEU A 20 -2.64 5.42 -2.92
C LEU A 20 -2.36 6.54 -3.90
N GLU A 21 -1.56 7.50 -3.48
CA GLU A 21 -1.13 8.62 -4.32
C GLU A 21 0.39 8.61 -4.49
N VAL A 22 0.85 8.78 -5.73
CA VAL A 22 2.27 8.93 -6.07
C VAL A 22 2.51 10.34 -6.59
N PHE A 23 3.62 10.95 -6.19
CA PHE A 23 4.01 12.27 -6.71
C PHE A 23 4.68 12.13 -8.08
N ASP A 24 4.01 12.58 -9.13
CA ASP A 24 4.58 12.66 -10.47
C ASP A 24 5.46 13.92 -10.56
N ARG A 25 6.78 13.72 -10.65
CA ARG A 25 7.76 14.81 -10.74
C ARG A 25 7.68 15.59 -12.05
N LYS A 26 7.20 14.99 -13.15
CA LYS A 26 7.04 15.70 -14.42
C LYS A 26 5.81 16.60 -14.40
N LEU A 27 4.73 16.10 -13.81
CA LEU A 27 3.46 16.82 -13.71
C LEU A 27 3.36 17.71 -12.46
N GLN A 28 4.33 17.61 -11.54
CA GLN A 28 4.36 18.31 -10.25
C GLN A 28 3.05 18.16 -9.45
N LYS A 29 2.47 16.95 -9.45
CA LYS A 29 1.19 16.68 -8.80
C LYS A 29 1.11 15.27 -8.23
N TRP A 30 0.25 15.12 -7.24
CA TRP A 30 -0.17 13.82 -6.72
C TRP A 30 -1.13 13.15 -7.70
N VAL A 31 -0.88 11.88 -7.99
CA VAL A 31 -1.69 11.06 -8.89
C VAL A 31 -2.25 9.90 -8.08
N ALA A 32 -3.58 9.80 -8.00
CA ALA A 32 -4.27 8.67 -7.42
C ALA A 32 -4.11 7.45 -8.33
N VAL A 33 -3.38 6.45 -7.83
CA VAL A 33 -2.91 5.30 -8.60
C VAL A 33 -4.08 4.41 -9.00
N GLU A 34 -4.95 4.04 -8.05
CA GLU A 34 -6.10 3.19 -8.34
C GLU A 34 -7.05 3.87 -9.33
N ARG A 35 -7.34 5.16 -9.15
CA ARG A 35 -8.20 5.94 -10.05
C ARG A 35 -7.67 5.94 -11.48
N GLU A 36 -6.38 6.19 -11.66
CA GLU A 36 -5.78 6.23 -12.99
C GLU A 36 -5.74 4.84 -13.64
N LEU A 37 -5.54 3.78 -12.85
CA LEU A 37 -5.60 2.41 -13.34
C LEU A 37 -7.02 1.97 -13.68
N HIS A 38 -8.04 2.37 -12.91
CA HIS A 38 -9.44 2.14 -13.25
C HIS A 38 -9.83 2.86 -14.53
N ARG A 39 -9.34 4.09 -14.74
CA ARG A 39 -9.59 4.87 -15.96
C ARG A 39 -8.94 4.27 -17.21
N ARG A 40 -7.72 3.71 -17.07
CA ARG A 40 -6.94 3.22 -18.23
C ARG A 40 -7.20 1.76 -18.58
N LEU A 41 -7.61 0.96 -17.61
CA LEU A 41 -7.77 -0.49 -17.79
C LEU A 41 -9.25 -0.83 -17.64
N GLU A 42 -9.95 -0.98 -18.77
CA GLU A 42 -11.34 -1.47 -18.89
C GLU A 42 -11.45 -2.98 -18.56
N VAL A 43 -10.73 -3.47 -17.56
CA VAL A 43 -10.67 -4.90 -17.28
C VAL A 43 -11.06 -5.16 -15.83
N ALA A 44 -11.89 -6.20 -15.70
CA ALA A 44 -12.49 -6.74 -14.48
C ALA A 44 -11.57 -6.77 -13.25
N ARG A 45 -12.22 -6.88 -12.08
CA ARG A 45 -11.73 -6.96 -10.70
C ARG A 45 -10.61 -8.00 -10.45
N HIS A 46 -9.48 -7.87 -11.11
CA HIS A 46 -8.28 -8.65 -10.83
C HIS A 46 -7.44 -7.94 -9.78
N SER A 47 -6.85 -8.72 -8.88
CA SER A 47 -5.88 -8.22 -7.89
C SER A 47 -4.69 -7.61 -8.63
N ARG A 48 -4.54 -6.29 -8.56
CA ARG A 48 -3.44 -5.54 -9.17
C ARG A 48 -2.39 -5.25 -8.12
N ALA A 49 -1.13 -5.22 -8.52
CA ALA A 49 -0.05 -4.73 -7.69
C ALA A 49 0.73 -3.66 -8.43
N VAL A 50 1.18 -2.64 -7.69
CA VAL A 50 2.09 -1.62 -8.18
C VAL A 50 3.43 -1.76 -7.50
N LEU A 51 4.49 -1.58 -8.28
CA LEU A 51 5.86 -1.74 -7.85
C LEU A 51 6.53 -0.37 -7.81
N PHE A 52 7.22 -0.10 -6.71
CA PHE A 52 7.90 1.15 -6.45
C PHE A 52 9.35 0.88 -6.08
N TRP A 53 10.25 1.74 -6.57
CA TRP A 53 11.61 1.79 -6.06
C TRP A 53 11.63 2.48 -4.69
N GLY A 54 12.36 1.90 -3.75
CA GLY A 54 12.70 2.50 -2.48
C GLY A 54 14.06 3.20 -2.52
N ASP A 55 14.47 3.77 -1.39
CA ASP A 55 15.67 4.58 -1.22
C ASP A 55 16.95 3.83 -1.61
N SER A 56 16.97 2.51 -1.41
CA SER A 56 18.14 1.68 -1.70
C SER A 56 18.41 1.52 -3.21
N VAL A 57 17.48 1.95 -4.08
CA VAL A 57 17.71 1.97 -5.53
C VAL A 57 18.87 2.90 -5.92
N THR A 58 19.13 3.94 -5.12
CA THR A 58 20.21 4.90 -5.33
C THR A 58 21.61 4.25 -5.30
N TYR A 59 21.75 3.10 -4.62
CA TYR A 59 23.00 2.33 -4.62
C TYR A 59 23.24 1.58 -5.93
N LEU A 60 22.18 1.17 -6.64
CA LEU A 60 22.27 0.46 -7.91
C LEU A 60 22.61 1.39 -9.08
N GLN A 61 22.30 2.68 -8.97
CA GLN A 61 22.58 3.68 -10.00
C GLN A 61 24.07 3.99 -10.18
N ARG A 62 24.95 3.47 -9.31
CA ARG A 62 26.41 3.61 -9.48
C ARG A 62 26.94 2.85 -10.69
N GLU A 63 26.16 1.94 -11.28
CA GLU A 63 26.48 1.26 -12.53
C GLU A 63 26.04 2.10 -13.76
N ARG A 64 27.01 2.46 -14.60
CA ARG A 64 27.04 3.71 -15.38
C ARG A 64 26.13 3.84 -16.62
N ASN A 65 25.25 2.89 -16.92
CA ASN A 65 24.51 2.87 -18.21
C ASN A 65 22.99 2.67 -18.10
N ALA A 66 22.41 2.66 -16.89
CA ALA A 66 20.97 2.51 -16.71
C ALA A 66 20.25 3.88 -16.61
N PRO A 67 18.96 3.98 -17.01
CA PRO A 67 18.17 5.17 -16.74
C PRO A 67 18.13 5.49 -15.25
N PRO A 68 18.01 6.77 -14.86
CA PRO A 68 18.04 7.16 -13.46
C PRO A 68 16.82 6.61 -12.71
N LEU A 69 17.01 5.53 -11.97
CA LEU A 69 16.05 4.98 -11.01
C LEU A 69 15.90 5.89 -9.78
N ALA A 70 14.69 6.40 -9.52
CA ALA A 70 14.44 7.28 -8.38
C ALA A 70 13.51 6.61 -7.36
N PRO A 71 13.75 6.81 -6.05
CA PRO A 71 12.79 6.42 -5.02
C PRO A 71 11.42 7.06 -5.27
N CYS A 72 10.37 6.26 -5.10
CA CYS A 72 9.00 6.66 -5.34
C CYS A 72 8.42 7.40 -4.12
N LEU A 73 8.22 8.70 -4.26
CA LEU A 73 7.53 9.50 -3.24
C LEU A 73 6.02 9.22 -3.33
N HIS A 74 5.46 8.66 -2.27
CA HIS A 74 4.07 8.25 -2.23
C HIS A 74 3.42 8.58 -0.88
N ARG A 75 2.09 8.56 -0.84
CA ARG A 75 1.29 8.76 0.37
C ARG A 75 -0.03 8.00 0.26
N VAL A 76 -0.68 7.82 1.41
CA VAL A 76 -2.09 7.41 1.45
C VAL A 76 -2.93 8.65 1.72
N GLY A 77 -3.77 9.00 0.75
CA GLY A 77 -4.78 10.06 0.86
C GLY A 77 -6.00 9.60 1.65
N GLN A 78 -7.01 10.47 1.74
CA GLN A 78 -8.33 10.03 2.21
C GLN A 78 -8.92 9.03 1.21
N ALA A 79 -9.65 8.04 1.72
CA ALA A 79 -10.48 7.18 0.88
C ALA A 79 -11.47 8.05 0.08
N GLU A 80 -11.77 7.65 -1.14
CA GLU A 80 -12.75 8.35 -1.98
C GLU A 80 -14.16 8.23 -1.42
N THR A 81 -14.50 7.06 -0.88
CA THR A 81 -15.83 6.77 -0.33
C THR A 81 -15.84 7.03 1.19
N PRO A 82 -16.61 8.02 1.66
CA PRO A 82 -16.71 8.30 3.10
C PRO A 82 -17.26 7.09 3.87
N GLY A 83 -16.60 6.74 4.98
CA GLY A 83 -17.04 5.66 5.87
C GLY A 83 -16.73 4.24 5.38
N VAL A 84 -16.14 4.07 4.19
CA VAL A 84 -15.67 2.76 3.72
C VAL A 84 -14.22 2.54 4.14
N PRO A 85 -13.90 1.46 4.87
CA PRO A 85 -12.53 1.16 5.24
C PRO A 85 -11.73 0.72 4.00
N ARG A 86 -10.53 1.27 3.86
CA ARG A 86 -9.56 0.88 2.82
C ARG A 86 -8.48 0.00 3.43
N PHE A 87 -8.26 -1.17 2.86
CA PHE A 87 -7.19 -2.10 3.25
C PHE A 87 -6.16 -2.21 2.12
N SER A 88 -4.89 -2.39 2.49
CA SER A 88 -3.83 -2.61 1.52
C SER A 88 -2.81 -3.60 2.07
N VAL A 89 -2.33 -4.49 1.22
CA VAL A 89 -1.22 -5.40 1.53
C VAL A 89 0.04 -4.85 0.86
N VAL A 90 1.10 -4.71 1.65
CA VAL A 90 2.36 -4.12 1.20
C VAL A 90 3.50 -5.10 1.44
N PHE A 91 4.20 -5.47 0.37
CA PHE A 91 5.40 -6.29 0.40
C PHE A 91 6.62 -5.41 0.21
N LYS A 92 7.47 -5.31 1.23
CA LYS A 92 8.70 -4.50 1.16
C LYS A 92 9.91 -5.41 1.08
N GLN A 93 10.67 -5.31 0.00
CA GLN A 93 12.01 -5.87 -0.06
C GLN A 93 12.96 -4.96 0.71
N ARG A 94 13.17 -5.28 1.99
CA ARG A 94 14.17 -4.61 2.81
C ARG A 94 15.55 -5.17 2.45
N THR A 95 16.44 -4.30 1.98
CA THR A 95 17.86 -4.61 1.88
C THR A 95 18.47 -4.37 3.25
N ALA A 96 18.80 -5.44 3.98
CA ALA A 96 19.76 -5.37 5.08
C ALA A 96 21.16 -5.51 4.44
N PRO A 97 21.95 -4.44 4.30
CA PRO A 97 23.34 -4.62 3.92
C PRO A 97 24.05 -5.12 5.17
N ILE A 98 24.53 -6.38 5.14
CA ILE A 98 25.69 -6.93 5.90
C ILE A 98 25.49 -7.89 7.09
N ALA A 99 24.35 -8.08 7.77
CA ALA A 99 24.42 -8.88 9.04
C ALA A 99 23.43 -10.04 9.28
N THR A 100 22.29 -10.16 8.61
CA THR A 100 21.36 -11.26 8.94
C THR A 100 20.57 -11.71 7.71
N ALA A 101 20.37 -13.03 7.60
CA ALA A 101 19.63 -13.68 6.53
C ALA A 101 18.32 -12.96 6.18
N CYS A 102 17.89 -13.06 4.90
CA CYS A 102 16.58 -12.59 4.42
C CYS A 102 15.48 -12.95 5.43
N ARG A 103 15.03 -11.96 6.22
CA ARG A 103 13.83 -12.11 7.03
C ARG A 103 12.66 -11.63 6.19
N TYR A 104 11.96 -12.59 5.58
CA TYR A 104 10.55 -12.42 5.26
C TYR A 104 9.84 -12.20 6.59
N GLN A 105 9.60 -10.94 6.95
CA GLN A 105 8.80 -10.60 8.11
C GLN A 105 7.40 -10.34 7.55
N GLU A 106 6.64 -11.43 7.37
CA GLU A 106 5.21 -11.32 7.28
C GLU A 106 4.73 -10.66 8.58
N ASP A 107 4.13 -9.48 8.49
CA ASP A 107 3.47 -8.80 9.62
C ASP A 107 2.19 -9.57 10.02
N TYR A 108 2.33 -10.87 10.28
CA TYR A 108 1.26 -11.78 10.69
C TYR A 108 0.59 -11.28 11.96
N GLU A 109 1.34 -10.70 12.90
CA GLU A 109 0.77 -10.13 14.12
C GLU A 109 -0.08 -8.89 13.85
N LEU A 110 0.30 -8.05 12.88
CA LEU A 110 -0.47 -6.85 12.52
C LEU A 110 -1.75 -7.24 11.77
N ALA A 111 -1.64 -8.17 10.81
CA ALA A 111 -2.78 -8.71 10.07
C ALA A 111 -3.74 -9.47 10.99
N HIS A 112 -3.22 -10.27 11.93
CA HIS A 112 -4.00 -10.99 12.92
C HIS A 112 -4.66 -10.05 13.94
N GLY A 113 -3.97 -8.98 14.34
CA GLY A 113 -4.54 -7.91 15.17
C GLY A 113 -5.68 -7.18 14.47
N GLN A 114 -5.54 -6.90 13.17
CA GLN A 114 -6.59 -6.29 12.35
C GLN A 114 -7.80 -7.22 12.18
N LEU A 115 -7.60 -8.52 11.97
CA LEU A 115 -8.67 -9.52 11.91
C LEU A 115 -9.45 -9.59 13.24
N LYS A 116 -8.76 -9.67 14.37
CA LYS A 116 -9.40 -9.66 15.70
C LYS A 116 -10.20 -8.39 15.96
N ALA A 117 -9.68 -7.23 15.55
CA ALA A 117 -10.38 -5.97 15.71
C ALA A 117 -11.67 -5.90 14.87
N LEU A 118 -11.67 -6.51 13.68
CA LEU A 118 -12.85 -6.59 12.81
C LEU A 118 -13.91 -7.56 13.35
N GLU A 119 -13.51 -8.72 13.86
CA GLU A 119 -14.41 -9.69 14.52
C GLU A 119 -15.12 -9.04 15.71
N GLN A 120 -14.37 -8.35 16.58
CA GLN A 120 -14.92 -7.64 17.74
C GLN A 120 -15.86 -6.48 17.36
N ALA A 121 -15.62 -5.83 16.21
CA ALA A 121 -16.49 -4.78 15.70
C ALA A 121 -17.79 -5.33 15.07
N GLY A 122 -17.74 -6.55 14.50
CA GLY A 122 -18.90 -7.27 13.99
C GLY A 122 -19.85 -7.73 15.10
N ASP A 123 -19.31 -8.29 16.18
CA ASP A 123 -20.09 -8.78 17.32
C ASP A 123 -20.84 -7.66 18.05
N ARG A 124 -20.24 -6.47 18.15
CA ARG A 124 -20.92 -5.29 18.73
C ARG A 124 -22.13 -4.82 17.91
N LYS A 125 -22.13 -5.03 16.59
CA LYS A 125 -23.26 -4.68 15.72
C LYS A 125 -24.40 -5.70 15.81
N GLN A 126 -24.12 -6.96 16.13
CA GLN A 126 -25.15 -7.97 16.35
C GLN A 126 -25.79 -7.87 17.75
N GLY A 127 -25.02 -7.49 18.78
CA GLY A 127 -25.55 -7.26 20.13
C GLY A 127 -26.46 -6.03 20.26
N ALA A 128 -26.23 -4.98 19.45
CA ALA A 128 -27.03 -3.75 19.49
C ALA A 128 -28.41 -3.89 18.82
N GLY A 129 -28.65 -4.93 18.02
CA GLY A 129 -29.95 -5.18 17.37
C GLY A 129 -30.93 -6.01 18.21
N ALA A 130 -30.51 -6.50 19.39
CA ALA A 130 -31.31 -7.41 20.21
C ALA A 130 -32.09 -6.72 21.36
N GLN A 131 -32.02 -5.39 21.50
CA GLN A 131 -32.65 -4.65 22.61
C GLN A 131 -33.79 -3.69 22.20
N GLU A 132 -34.29 -3.71 20.95
CA GLU A 132 -35.39 -2.85 20.51
C GLU A 132 -36.73 -3.58 20.27
N LYS A 133 -36.94 -4.73 20.91
CA LYS A 133 -38.27 -5.38 20.95
C LYS A 133 -38.60 -5.85 22.35
N GLU A 134 -39.05 -4.92 23.19
CA GLU A 134 -40.03 -5.17 24.26
C GLU A 134 -40.81 -3.88 24.54
#